data_AF-A0A350FZX2-F1
#
_entry.id   AF-A0A350FZX2-F1
#
_cell.length_a   1.000
_cell.length_b   1.000
_cell.length_c   1.000
_cell.angle_alpha   90.00
_cell.angle_beta   90.00
_cell.angle_gamma   90.00
#
_symmetry.space_group_name_H-M   'P 1'
#
loop_
_entity.id
_entity.type
_entity.pdbx_description
1 polymer ?
#
loop_
_entity_poly.entity_id
_entity_poly.type
_entity_poly.pdbx_seq_one_letter_code
_entity_poly.pdbx_strand_id
1 'polypeptide(L)'
;MIKLSNTQSLIFSALSGLILLFIFWAALAPSQLGGRVVYVIVDGNSMEPGFHRGDLVLVRTGTIYRVGDAVVYRNAEMSSFVFHRIIGTNLDHYILQGDNNSWLDSYQPVQDEIVGKLWLHIPKIGKAIEWTRVPINTAVAAGLLGGVLMFDMIKKPSRSKRKVKVPTGSFDGVFQSSVYASAFLALSFLLLGIYSFTRPLNSQSEGVAYEQVGNFYYSATGTPGVYDTEIVRTGEPIFPKLTCFLNIGFTYNVAGNGLQNIAGRHGMYARVLDEQSGWQRTIPLSPETSFIGNTYFSMATLDLCQVESLVNLVEQQAGLNQIVYTLEVFADTSFSAGAAGASISDSFSPNLAFKYDKVHFYLAANDAETSPLVSSKHGVAGDSASESNIISLVGFHLPVWAARYLSLIGFILSLLGLAIAGMNIYNTASQDNEALIRLKYGALLVNVHEQNLAPSSSTIDVTTMDDLARLADRHGAMILHMTQNLLHHYLVQSNGITYRYVVSSGKNGGLETELSGKKVVSQMNTVVREPAVVHQPVRAEPATYEVTSKDGNALKLDLLRMEKTQPVVIQPRPARIARPKPAPRKSIEYVIDTGIIECVLPEPDTKILRRIKI
;
A
#
# COMPACT_ATOMS: atom_id res chain seq x y z
N MET A 1 -43.66 -2.85 12.06
CA MET A 1 -42.44 -3.67 11.90
C MET A 1 -42.52 -4.38 10.56
N ILE A 2 -41.52 -4.24 9.69
CA ILE A 2 -41.47 -4.94 8.40
C ILE A 2 -40.91 -6.35 8.64
N LYS A 3 -41.63 -7.41 8.27
CA LYS A 3 -41.10 -8.77 8.29
C LYS A 3 -40.36 -9.05 6.98
N LEU A 4 -39.02 -9.05 7.04
CA LEU A 4 -38.17 -9.59 5.97
C LEU A 4 -38.34 -11.11 5.91
N SER A 5 -38.19 -11.71 4.73
CA SER A 5 -38.13 -13.19 4.60
C SER A 5 -36.83 -13.74 5.17
N ASN A 6 -36.77 -15.04 5.50
CA ASN A 6 -35.55 -15.69 5.95
C ASN A 6 -34.39 -15.53 4.95
N THR A 7 -34.66 -15.56 3.64
CA THR A 7 -33.68 -15.24 2.58
C THR A 7 -33.19 -13.80 2.61
N GLN A 8 -34.06 -12.81 2.82
CA GLN A 8 -33.63 -11.42 2.99
C GLN A 8 -32.86 -11.22 4.30
N SER A 9 -33.26 -11.86 5.39
CA SER A 9 -32.53 -11.82 6.67
C SER A 9 -31.10 -12.34 6.53
N LEU A 10 -30.89 -13.43 5.78
CA LEU A 10 -29.57 -13.96 5.47
C LEU A 10 -28.74 -12.96 4.65
N ILE A 11 -29.30 -12.38 3.59
CA ILE A 11 -28.63 -11.36 2.76
C ILE A 11 -28.26 -10.13 3.60
N PHE A 12 -29.16 -9.63 4.46
CA PHE A 12 -28.87 -8.52 5.37
C PHE A 12 -27.81 -8.88 6.41
N SER A 13 -27.78 -10.11 6.95
CA SER A 13 -26.70 -10.54 7.86
C SER A 13 -25.34 -10.65 7.16
N ALA A 14 -25.31 -11.15 5.91
CA ALA A 14 -24.08 -11.25 5.13
C ALA A 14 -23.55 -9.85 4.74
N LEU A 15 -24.43 -8.96 4.29
CA LEU A 15 -24.08 -7.59 3.95
C LEU A 15 -23.65 -6.80 5.20
N SER A 16 -24.34 -6.97 6.33
CA SER A 16 -23.96 -6.37 7.62
C SER A 16 -22.60 -6.88 8.10
N GLY A 17 -22.34 -8.19 8.00
CA GLY A 17 -21.03 -8.76 8.31
C GLY A 17 -19.90 -8.22 7.42
N LEU A 18 -20.16 -8.04 6.12
CA LEU A 18 -19.20 -7.47 5.17
C LEU A 18 -18.95 -5.98 5.48
N ILE A 19 -19.99 -5.21 5.81
CA ILE A 19 -19.87 -3.81 6.26
C ILE A 19 -19.08 -3.71 7.57
N LEU A 20 -19.35 -4.57 8.56
CA LEU A 20 -18.60 -4.62 9.82
C LEU A 20 -17.12 -4.98 9.60
N LEU A 21 -16.84 -5.94 8.72
CA LEU A 21 -15.47 -6.33 8.35
C LEU A 21 -14.75 -5.19 7.62
N PHE A 22 -15.43 -4.45 6.74
CA PHE A 22 -14.88 -3.26 6.09
C PHE A 22 -14.59 -2.13 7.09
N ILE A 23 -15.50 -1.85 8.02
CA ILE A 23 -15.30 -0.84 9.09
C ILE A 23 -14.13 -1.24 9.99
N PHE A 24 -14.03 -2.52 10.37
CA PHE A 24 -12.93 -3.06 11.16
C PHE A 24 -11.58 -2.92 10.42
N TRP A 25 -11.54 -3.29 9.14
CA TRP A 25 -10.35 -3.12 8.29
C TRP A 25 -9.96 -1.64 8.15
N ALA A 26 -10.91 -0.75 7.90
CA ALA A 26 -10.66 0.68 7.76
C ALA A 26 -10.16 1.32 9.07
N ALA A 27 -10.66 0.88 10.23
CA ALA A 27 -10.17 1.32 11.55
C ALA A 27 -8.74 0.85 11.86
N LEU A 28 -8.30 -0.23 11.23
CA LEU A 28 -6.97 -0.83 11.34
C LEU A 28 -6.05 -0.50 10.15
N ALA A 29 -6.50 0.32 9.20
CA ALA A 29 -5.79 0.58 7.95
C ALA A 29 -4.36 1.11 8.20
N PRO A 30 -3.32 0.46 7.63
CA PRO A 30 -1.95 0.96 7.67
C PRO A 30 -1.80 2.32 6.99
N SER A 31 -0.88 3.17 7.47
CA SER A 31 -0.59 4.47 6.85
C SER A 31 -0.14 4.35 5.40
N GLN A 32 0.56 3.27 5.03
CA GLN A 32 0.98 2.96 3.66
C GLN A 32 -0.21 2.73 2.70
N LEU A 33 -1.41 2.49 3.23
CA LEU A 33 -2.66 2.33 2.46
C LEU A 33 -3.62 3.52 2.67
N GLY A 34 -3.09 4.68 3.09
CA GLY A 34 -3.90 5.89 3.37
C GLY A 34 -4.64 5.85 4.71
N GLY A 35 -4.35 4.86 5.56
CA GLY A 35 -4.89 4.76 6.91
C GLY A 35 -4.15 5.64 7.94
N ARG A 36 -4.35 5.36 9.22
CA ARG A 36 -3.78 6.14 10.34
C ARG A 36 -3.01 5.29 11.36
N VAL A 37 -2.83 4.00 11.10
CA VAL A 37 -2.15 3.06 12.00
C VAL A 37 -0.76 2.73 11.46
N VAL A 38 0.24 2.72 12.35
CA VAL A 38 1.57 2.15 12.06
C VAL A 38 1.79 0.98 13.00
N TYR A 39 2.32 -0.11 12.44
CA TYR A 39 2.53 -1.39 13.13
C TYR A 39 4.02 -1.54 13.42
N VAL A 40 4.38 -1.62 14.70
CA VAL A 40 5.77 -1.75 15.17
C VAL A 40 5.88 -2.98 16.06
N ILE A 41 6.90 -3.80 15.84
CA ILE A 41 7.26 -4.89 16.73
C ILE A 41 8.29 -4.33 17.71
N VAL A 42 8.10 -4.57 19.01
CA VAL A 42 9.01 -4.09 20.06
C VAL A 42 10.30 -4.92 19.99
N ASP A 43 11.42 -4.28 19.64
CA ASP A 43 12.74 -4.91 19.65
C ASP A 43 13.66 -4.23 20.68
N GLY A 44 14.11 -4.99 21.68
CA GLY A 44 14.78 -4.47 22.88
C GLY A 44 13.97 -4.65 24.16
N ASN A 45 14.47 -4.07 25.26
CA ASN A 45 13.95 -4.18 26.62
C ASN A 45 13.77 -2.82 27.33
N SER A 46 13.99 -1.69 26.63
CA SER A 46 13.91 -0.34 27.22
C SER A 46 12.51 0.08 27.68
N MET A 47 11.47 -0.66 27.28
CA MET A 47 10.06 -0.44 27.65
C MET A 47 9.48 -1.55 28.54
N GLU A 48 10.33 -2.42 29.10
CA GLU A 48 9.91 -3.38 30.13
C GLU A 48 9.61 -2.66 31.47
N PRO A 49 8.74 -3.22 32.35
CA PRO A 49 7.95 -4.44 32.19
C PRO A 49 6.63 -4.23 31.44
N GLY A 50 6.37 -3.04 30.87
CA GLY A 50 5.12 -2.76 30.15
C GLY A 50 5.04 -3.45 28.79
N PHE A 51 6.15 -3.46 28.04
CA PHE A 51 6.23 -3.93 26.66
C PHE A 51 7.48 -4.79 26.49
N HIS A 52 7.31 -6.02 26.01
CA HIS A 52 8.40 -7.01 25.94
C HIS A 52 8.87 -7.24 24.50
N ARG A 53 10.11 -7.70 24.34
CA ARG A 53 10.69 -8.03 23.03
C ARG A 53 9.80 -9.01 22.26
N GLY A 54 9.36 -8.62 21.06
CA GLY A 54 8.47 -9.35 20.15
C GLY A 54 6.96 -9.22 20.44
N ASP A 55 6.57 -8.26 21.28
CA ASP A 55 5.19 -7.76 21.33
C ASP A 55 4.87 -6.91 20.09
N LEU A 56 3.59 -6.82 19.73
CA LEU A 56 3.12 -5.93 18.67
C LEU A 56 2.50 -4.67 19.29
N VAL A 57 2.95 -3.49 18.90
CA VAL A 57 2.31 -2.21 19.21
C VAL A 57 1.80 -1.53 17.93
N LEU A 58 0.55 -1.07 17.99
CA LEU A 58 -0.07 -0.24 16.97
C LEU A 58 -0.05 1.19 17.50
N VAL A 59 0.63 2.08 16.78
CA VAL A 59 0.55 3.51 17.03
C VAL A 59 -0.39 4.19 16.05
N ARG A 60 -0.99 5.31 16.47
CA ARG A 60 -1.77 6.21 15.61
C ARG A 60 -1.17 7.60 15.62
N THR A 61 -1.01 8.17 14.42
CA THR A 61 -0.56 9.56 14.25
C THR A 61 -1.57 10.52 14.87
N GLY A 62 -1.10 11.45 15.70
CA GLY A 62 -1.89 12.45 16.39
C GLY A 62 -1.47 13.87 16.03
N THR A 63 -2.34 14.84 16.30
CA THR A 63 -2.04 16.28 16.13
C THR A 63 -1.54 16.95 17.42
N ILE A 64 -1.61 16.23 18.54
CA ILE A 64 -1.13 16.64 19.87
C ILE A 64 -0.65 15.38 20.59
N TYR A 65 0.59 15.41 21.09
CA TYR A 65 1.14 14.41 22.01
C TYR A 65 1.30 15.01 23.40
N ARG A 66 1.33 14.18 24.46
CA ARG A 66 1.36 14.65 25.85
C ARG A 66 2.38 13.88 26.68
N VAL A 67 2.89 14.53 27.73
CA VAL A 67 3.62 13.85 28.80
C VAL A 67 2.80 12.66 29.32
N GLY A 68 3.44 11.49 29.38
CA GLY A 68 2.82 10.20 29.69
C GLY A 68 2.45 9.35 28.46
N ASP A 69 2.26 9.94 27.27
CA ASP A 69 2.03 9.16 26.04
C ASP A 69 3.30 8.35 25.70
N ALA A 70 3.14 7.04 25.44
CA ALA A 70 4.18 6.23 24.80
C ALA A 70 4.05 6.39 23.28
N VAL A 71 5.14 6.73 22.60
CA VAL A 71 5.15 7.13 21.19
C VAL A 71 6.27 6.47 20.41
N VAL A 72 6.04 6.28 19.10
CA VAL A 72 7.11 5.96 18.15
C VAL A 72 7.55 7.26 17.50
N TYR A 73 8.84 7.55 17.55
CA TYR A 73 9.47 8.67 16.85
C TYR A 73 10.58 8.18 15.92
N ARG A 74 10.93 9.00 14.93
CA ARG A 74 12.14 8.80 14.12
C ARG A 74 13.30 9.50 14.81
N ASN A 75 14.39 8.78 15.08
CA ASN A 75 15.66 9.40 15.40
C ASN A 75 16.38 9.71 14.07
N ALA A 76 16.66 10.99 13.79
CA ALA A 76 17.32 11.38 12.54
C ALA A 76 18.80 10.99 12.51
N GLU A 77 19.52 11.12 13.63
CA GLU A 77 20.95 10.80 13.77
C GLU A 77 21.22 9.31 13.52
N MET A 78 20.40 8.44 14.11
CA MET A 78 20.50 6.98 13.99
C MET A 78 19.72 6.43 12.78
N SER A 79 18.99 7.27 12.04
CA SER A 79 18.07 6.88 10.95
C SER A 79 17.04 5.79 11.32
N SER A 80 16.72 5.67 12.61
CA SER A 80 15.97 4.56 13.20
C SER A 80 14.59 4.98 13.72
N PHE A 81 13.77 4.00 14.12
CA PHE A 81 12.52 4.24 14.86
C PHE A 81 12.67 3.77 16.30
N VAL A 82 12.34 4.63 17.25
CA VAL A 82 12.45 4.36 18.69
C VAL A 82 11.05 4.47 19.31
N PHE A 83 10.73 3.58 20.25
CA PHE A 83 9.46 3.53 20.97
C PHE A 83 9.68 3.77 22.46
N HIS A 84 9.46 5.01 22.92
CA HIS A 84 9.69 5.43 24.30
C HIS A 84 8.55 6.33 24.81
N ARG A 85 8.59 6.72 26.09
CA ARG A 85 7.57 7.57 26.72
C ARG A 85 8.01 9.03 26.77
N ILE A 86 7.10 9.94 26.43
CA ILE A 86 7.29 11.37 26.64
C ILE A 86 7.24 11.65 28.15
N ILE A 87 8.34 12.10 28.74
CA ILE A 87 8.42 12.50 30.15
C ILE A 87 8.36 14.02 30.35
N GLY A 88 8.63 14.79 29.29
CA GLY A 88 8.65 16.25 29.33
C GLY A 88 8.60 16.88 27.95
N THR A 89 8.55 18.21 27.92
CA THR A 89 8.58 19.03 26.69
C THR A 89 9.45 20.25 26.95
N ASN A 90 10.36 20.55 26.04
CA ASN A 90 11.24 21.71 26.10
C ASN A 90 11.07 22.52 24.81
N LEU A 91 10.44 23.68 24.91
CA LEU A 91 9.98 24.46 23.74
C LEU A 91 9.17 23.56 22.79
N ASP A 92 9.59 23.44 21.53
CA ASP A 92 8.94 22.62 20.49
C ASP A 92 9.50 21.18 20.39
N HIS A 93 10.29 20.74 21.36
CA HIS A 93 10.92 19.40 21.40
C HIS A 93 10.35 18.55 22.54
N TYR A 94 10.23 17.24 22.30
CA TYR A 94 9.79 16.28 23.29
C TYR A 94 10.98 15.61 23.98
N ILE A 95 10.93 15.53 25.31
CA ILE A 95 11.91 14.78 26.12
C ILE A 95 11.35 13.37 26.34
N LEU A 96 12.09 12.36 25.89
CA LEU A 96 11.69 10.96 25.99
C LEU A 96 12.63 10.13 26.87
N GLN A 97 12.10 9.01 27.35
CA GLN A 97 12.78 8.02 28.16
C GLN A 97 12.09 6.66 27.97
N GLY A 98 12.87 5.58 27.88
CA GLY A 98 12.33 4.22 27.97
C GLY A 98 11.91 3.89 29.41
N ASP A 99 10.76 3.22 29.60
CA ASP A 99 10.20 2.86 30.92
C ASP A 99 11.20 2.09 31.84
N ASN A 100 12.20 1.43 31.25
CA ASN A 100 13.24 0.64 31.92
C ASN A 100 14.62 1.35 31.97
N ASN A 101 14.78 2.51 31.33
CA ASN A 101 16.06 3.22 31.25
C ASN A 101 16.25 4.14 32.46
N SER A 102 17.46 4.19 33.03
CA SER A 102 17.80 5.14 34.11
C SER A 102 18.32 6.50 33.59
N TRP A 103 18.33 6.69 32.27
CA TRP A 103 18.78 7.90 31.56
C TRP A 103 17.71 8.38 30.58
N LEU A 104 17.82 9.65 30.15
CA LEU A 104 16.96 10.25 29.13
C LEU A 104 17.50 9.99 27.73
N ASP A 105 16.64 10.01 26.73
CA ASP A 105 17.07 9.94 25.33
C ASP A 105 17.82 11.22 24.93
N SER A 106 19.03 11.08 24.38
CA SER A 106 19.86 12.22 23.95
C SER A 106 19.19 13.06 22.87
N TYR A 107 18.45 12.41 21.97
CA TYR A 107 17.75 13.03 20.85
C TYR A 107 16.32 13.42 21.23
N GLN A 108 15.98 14.70 21.06
CA GLN A 108 14.69 15.28 21.45
C GLN A 108 13.88 15.67 20.19
N PRO A 109 13.00 14.79 19.68
CA PRO A 109 12.30 15.01 18.40
C PRO A 109 11.32 16.18 18.45
N VAL A 110 11.10 16.80 17.28
CA VAL A 110 9.95 17.71 17.05
C VAL A 110 8.66 16.91 16.79
N GLN A 111 7.51 17.60 16.82
CA GLN A 111 6.21 16.95 16.63
C GLN A 111 6.09 16.16 15.32
N ASP A 112 6.66 16.65 14.22
CA ASP A 112 6.58 16.00 12.89
C ASP A 112 7.43 14.72 12.78
N GLU A 113 8.36 14.50 13.71
CA GLU A 113 9.17 13.28 13.81
C GLU A 113 8.48 12.18 14.64
N ILE A 114 7.41 12.52 15.38
CA ILE A 114 6.58 11.56 16.11
C ILE A 114 5.57 10.92 15.14
N VAL A 115 5.91 9.71 14.70
CA VAL A 115 5.12 8.84 13.81
C VAL A 115 3.71 8.59 14.34
N GLY A 116 3.58 8.42 15.66
CA GLY A 116 2.31 8.26 16.33
C GLY A 116 2.44 7.78 17.77
N LYS A 117 1.34 7.86 18.50
CA LYS A 117 1.25 7.35 19.88
C LYS A 117 0.56 6.01 19.99
N LEU A 118 0.93 5.24 21.01
CA LEU A 118 0.35 3.94 21.32
C LEU A 118 -1.18 4.00 21.33
N TRP A 119 -1.80 3.12 20.56
CA TRP A 119 -3.24 2.94 20.50
C TRP A 119 -3.68 1.53 20.92
N LEU A 120 -2.90 0.50 20.56
CA LEU A 120 -3.14 -0.88 20.99
C LEU A 120 -1.80 -1.61 21.19
N HIS A 121 -1.70 -2.39 22.26
CA HIS A 121 -0.64 -3.35 22.52
C HIS A 121 -1.22 -4.75 22.45
N ILE A 122 -0.53 -5.67 21.79
CA ILE A 122 -0.91 -7.08 21.73
C ILE A 122 0.32 -7.95 22.00
N PRO A 123 0.42 -8.58 23.18
CA PRO A 123 1.63 -9.29 23.57
C PRO A 123 1.87 -10.52 22.71
N LYS A 124 3.15 -10.84 22.48
CA LYS A 124 3.66 -12.01 21.73
C LYS A 124 3.29 -12.11 20.24
N ILE A 125 2.41 -11.25 19.71
CA ILE A 125 1.98 -11.32 18.29
C ILE A 125 3.11 -10.97 17.32
N GLY A 126 4.05 -10.09 17.69
CA GLY A 126 5.22 -9.77 16.85
C GLY A 126 5.98 -11.04 16.44
N LYS A 127 6.24 -11.93 17.40
CA LYS A 127 6.89 -13.25 17.16
C LYS A 127 6.13 -14.14 16.18
N ALA A 128 4.79 -14.08 16.18
CA ALA A 128 3.97 -14.83 15.22
C ALA A 128 4.02 -14.23 13.80
N ILE A 129 4.13 -12.90 13.70
CA ILE A 129 4.33 -12.20 12.42
C ILE A 129 5.73 -12.48 11.88
N GLU A 130 6.76 -12.43 12.71
CA GLU A 130 8.14 -12.82 12.36
C GLU A 130 8.23 -14.27 11.91
N TRP A 131 7.57 -15.19 12.63
CA TRP A 131 7.52 -16.61 12.26
C TRP A 131 6.87 -16.80 10.88
N THR A 132 5.77 -16.11 10.58
CA THR A 132 5.09 -16.21 9.27
C THR A 132 5.84 -15.50 8.12
N ARG A 133 6.71 -14.51 8.39
CA ARG A 133 7.57 -13.89 7.35
C ARG A 133 8.52 -14.90 6.67
N VAL A 134 8.83 -16.04 7.31
CA VAL A 134 9.58 -17.13 6.67
C VAL A 134 8.66 -17.90 5.71
N PRO A 135 8.97 -18.02 4.40
CA PRO A 135 8.05 -18.58 3.41
C PRO A 135 7.55 -20.00 3.72
N ILE A 136 8.40 -20.86 4.27
CA ILE A 136 8.03 -22.25 4.62
C ILE A 136 7.00 -22.31 5.76
N ASN A 137 7.08 -21.39 6.73
CA ASN A 137 6.16 -21.32 7.86
C ASN A 137 4.77 -20.85 7.41
N THR A 138 4.72 -19.86 6.52
CA THR A 138 3.47 -19.45 5.85
C THR A 138 2.89 -20.60 5.02
N ALA A 139 3.71 -21.37 4.28
CA ALA A 139 3.22 -22.52 3.52
C ALA A 139 2.64 -23.63 4.42
N VAL A 140 3.28 -23.93 5.55
CA VAL A 140 2.77 -24.88 6.55
C VAL A 140 1.48 -24.38 7.20
N ALA A 141 1.43 -23.11 7.61
CA ALA A 141 0.23 -22.52 8.22
C ALA A 141 -0.98 -22.51 7.26
N ALA A 142 -0.75 -22.11 6.00
CA ALA A 142 -1.79 -22.14 4.96
C ALA A 142 -2.22 -23.57 4.63
N GLY A 143 -1.29 -24.53 4.57
CA GLY A 143 -1.58 -25.94 4.35
C GLY A 143 -2.41 -26.57 5.48
N LEU A 144 -2.10 -26.24 6.75
CA LEU A 144 -2.88 -26.68 7.90
C LEU A 144 -4.28 -26.06 7.91
N LEU A 145 -4.39 -24.74 7.68
CA LEU A 145 -5.68 -24.05 7.63
C LEU A 145 -6.57 -24.60 6.49
N GLY A 146 -6.00 -24.76 5.29
CA GLY A 146 -6.67 -25.40 4.16
C GLY A 146 -7.06 -26.85 4.45
N GLY A 147 -6.20 -27.62 5.12
CA GLY A 147 -6.50 -28.98 5.56
C GLY A 147 -7.69 -29.05 6.52
N VAL A 148 -7.77 -28.16 7.51
CA VAL A 148 -8.90 -28.07 8.45
C VAL A 148 -10.20 -27.68 7.73
N LEU A 149 -10.17 -26.68 6.85
CA LEU A 149 -11.36 -26.26 6.07
C LEU A 149 -11.85 -27.36 5.11
N MET A 150 -10.93 -28.12 4.51
CA MET A 150 -11.26 -29.24 3.61
C MET A 150 -11.69 -30.51 4.36
N PHE A 151 -11.35 -30.66 5.64
CA PHE A 151 -11.67 -31.86 6.43
C PHE A 151 -13.17 -32.12 6.52
N ASP A 152 -13.98 -31.08 6.74
CA ASP A 152 -15.44 -31.22 6.77
C ASP A 152 -16.07 -31.42 5.37
N MET A 153 -15.43 -30.94 4.29
CA MET A 153 -15.84 -31.31 2.92
C MET A 153 -15.54 -32.78 2.59
N ILE A 154 -14.55 -33.40 3.24
CA ILE A 154 -14.16 -34.81 3.03
C ILE A 154 -15.08 -35.76 3.82
N LYS A 155 -15.76 -35.31 4.88
CA LYS A 155 -16.77 -36.06 5.63
C LYS A 155 -18.09 -36.26 4.85
N LYS A 156 -18.04 -37.06 3.77
CA LYS A 156 -19.26 -37.61 3.16
C LYS A 156 -20.01 -38.46 4.21
N PRO A 157 -21.29 -38.19 4.51
CA PRO A 157 -22.07 -39.07 5.37
C PRO A 157 -22.23 -40.43 4.66
N SER A 158 -21.70 -41.49 5.27
CA SER A 158 -21.79 -42.85 4.73
C SER A 158 -23.22 -43.36 4.84
N ARG A 159 -24.04 -43.13 3.81
CA ARG A 159 -25.34 -43.78 3.63
C ARG A 159 -25.28 -44.83 2.53
N SER A 160 -25.92 -45.97 2.82
CA SER A 160 -25.76 -47.23 2.11
C SER A 160 -26.06 -47.15 0.60
N LYS A 161 -25.29 -47.91 -0.19
CA LYS A 161 -25.49 -48.04 -1.63
C LYS A 161 -26.71 -48.91 -1.93
N ARG A 162 -27.79 -48.34 -2.48
CA ARG A 162 -28.72 -49.07 -3.34
C ARG A 162 -28.88 -48.33 -4.67
N LYS A 163 -28.24 -48.84 -5.73
CA LYS A 163 -28.26 -48.23 -7.07
C LYS A 163 -29.63 -48.45 -7.71
N VAL A 164 -30.46 -47.42 -7.78
CA VAL A 164 -31.47 -47.29 -8.85
C VAL A 164 -30.81 -46.49 -9.97
N LYS A 165 -30.75 -47.05 -11.18
CA LYS A 165 -30.34 -46.31 -12.38
C LYS A 165 -31.52 -45.46 -12.86
N VAL A 166 -31.59 -44.21 -12.42
CA VAL A 166 -32.34 -43.18 -13.16
C VAL A 166 -31.46 -42.78 -14.37
N PRO A 167 -32.00 -42.65 -15.59
CA PRO A 167 -31.24 -42.21 -16.76
C PRO A 167 -31.02 -40.70 -16.73
N THR A 168 -30.11 -40.22 -15.88
CA THR A 168 -29.59 -38.85 -15.93
C THR A 168 -28.83 -38.66 -17.24
N GLY A 169 -29.35 -37.82 -18.14
CA GLY A 169 -28.71 -37.52 -19.42
C GLY A 169 -27.33 -36.87 -19.24
N SER A 170 -26.44 -37.07 -20.22
CA SER A 170 -25.00 -36.73 -20.14
C SER A 170 -24.65 -35.22 -20.04
N PHE A 171 -25.61 -34.36 -19.71
CA PHE A 171 -25.43 -32.90 -19.63
C PHE A 171 -24.89 -32.45 -18.26
N ASP A 172 -25.30 -33.09 -17.14
CA ASP A 172 -24.93 -32.66 -15.77
C ASP A 172 -23.41 -32.46 -15.61
N GLY A 173 -22.60 -33.43 -16.04
CA GLY A 173 -21.16 -33.42 -15.84
C GLY A 173 -20.41 -32.28 -16.56
N VAL A 174 -20.90 -31.85 -17.73
CA VAL A 174 -20.28 -30.77 -18.52
C VAL A 174 -20.61 -29.40 -17.92
N PHE A 175 -21.85 -29.19 -17.47
CA PHE A 175 -22.25 -27.93 -16.84
C PHE A 175 -21.71 -27.81 -15.41
N GLN A 176 -21.63 -28.91 -14.66
CA GLN A 176 -21.01 -28.90 -13.33
C GLN A 176 -19.49 -28.66 -13.41
N SER A 177 -18.80 -29.25 -14.39
CA SER A 177 -17.35 -28.99 -14.57
C SER A 177 -17.05 -27.57 -15.05
N SER A 178 -17.88 -26.96 -15.92
CA SER A 178 -17.68 -25.56 -16.34
C SER A 178 -17.90 -24.57 -15.20
N VAL A 179 -18.90 -24.77 -14.34
CA VAL A 179 -19.10 -23.96 -13.12
C VAL A 179 -17.88 -24.04 -12.19
N TYR A 180 -17.36 -25.25 -11.92
CA TYR A 180 -16.17 -25.39 -11.08
C TYR A 180 -14.91 -24.80 -11.73
N ALA A 181 -14.75 -24.93 -13.04
CA ALA A 181 -13.62 -24.32 -13.77
C ALA A 181 -13.68 -22.78 -13.71
N SER A 182 -14.83 -22.16 -13.97
CA SER A 182 -14.98 -20.70 -13.88
C SER A 182 -14.84 -20.20 -12.43
N ALA A 183 -15.30 -20.94 -11.43
CA ALA A 183 -15.09 -20.60 -10.02
C ALA A 183 -13.60 -20.68 -9.62
N PHE A 184 -12.90 -21.72 -10.05
CA PHE A 184 -11.46 -21.90 -9.80
C PHE A 184 -10.63 -20.82 -10.49
N LEU A 185 -10.96 -20.46 -11.74
CA LEU A 185 -10.31 -19.36 -12.46
C LEU A 185 -10.58 -18.02 -11.80
N ALA A 186 -11.82 -17.73 -11.38
CA ALA A 186 -12.16 -16.51 -10.65
C ALA A 186 -11.34 -16.38 -9.35
N LEU A 187 -11.23 -17.45 -8.56
CA LEU A 187 -10.40 -17.46 -7.35
C LEU A 187 -8.91 -17.28 -7.67
N SER A 188 -8.40 -17.95 -8.71
CA SER A 188 -7.00 -17.85 -9.13
C SER A 188 -6.64 -16.43 -9.58
N PHE A 189 -7.48 -15.80 -10.39
CA PHE A 189 -7.29 -14.41 -10.82
C PHE A 189 -7.49 -13.41 -9.69
N LEU A 190 -8.40 -13.64 -8.74
CA LEU A 190 -8.54 -12.83 -7.52
C LEU A 190 -7.25 -12.84 -6.69
N LEU A 191 -6.66 -14.01 -6.46
CA LEU A 191 -5.39 -14.16 -5.73
C LEU A 191 -4.21 -13.50 -6.46
N LEU A 192 -4.12 -13.65 -7.78
CA LEU A 192 -3.13 -12.94 -8.61
C LEU A 192 -3.34 -11.41 -8.57
N GLY A 193 -4.60 -10.96 -8.51
CA GLY A 193 -4.95 -9.55 -8.31
C GLY A 193 -4.42 -9.03 -6.98
N ILE A 194 -4.79 -9.66 -5.86
CA ILE A 194 -4.31 -9.28 -4.52
C ILE A 194 -2.78 -9.26 -4.47
N TYR A 195 -2.11 -10.27 -5.03
CA TYR A 195 -0.64 -10.33 -5.06
C TYR A 195 -0.01 -9.23 -5.95
N SER A 196 -0.57 -8.94 -7.12
CA SER A 196 -0.03 -7.92 -8.03
C SER A 196 -0.37 -6.48 -7.62
N PHE A 197 -1.44 -6.26 -6.85
CA PHE A 197 -1.76 -4.94 -6.29
C PHE A 197 -1.01 -4.62 -4.99
N THR A 198 -0.58 -5.64 -4.22
CA THR A 198 0.30 -5.45 -3.04
C THR A 198 1.77 -5.19 -3.38
N ARG A 199 2.19 -5.39 -4.64
CA ARG A 199 3.52 -4.99 -5.15
C ARG A 199 3.45 -3.62 -5.84
N PRO A 200 4.45 -2.72 -5.66
CA PRO A 200 4.52 -1.48 -6.44
C PRO A 200 4.73 -1.80 -7.93
N LEU A 201 4.24 -0.93 -8.82
CA LEU A 201 4.40 -1.10 -10.28
C LEU A 201 5.87 -1.07 -10.71
N ASN A 202 6.66 -0.24 -10.03
CA ASN A 202 8.04 0.04 -10.34
C ASN A 202 8.89 -0.34 -9.12
N SER A 203 10.06 -0.91 -9.36
CA SER A 203 11.14 -0.99 -8.39
C SER A 203 12.04 0.22 -8.58
N GLN A 204 12.49 0.85 -7.48
CA GLN A 204 13.70 1.66 -7.58
C GLN A 204 14.85 0.69 -7.88
N SER A 205 15.66 1.01 -8.89
CA SER A 205 16.93 0.33 -9.09
C SER A 205 17.77 0.46 -7.83
N GLU A 206 18.46 -0.61 -7.45
CA GLU A 206 19.33 -0.64 -6.28
C GLU A 206 20.56 0.23 -6.59
N GLY A 207 20.54 1.47 -6.11
CA GLY A 207 21.55 2.48 -6.43
C GLY A 207 22.95 2.01 -6.05
N VAL A 208 23.95 2.48 -6.79
CA VAL A 208 25.36 2.14 -6.57
C VAL A 208 25.78 2.68 -5.21
N ALA A 209 25.84 1.79 -4.23
CA ALA A 209 26.35 2.09 -2.90
C ALA A 209 27.86 2.36 -2.97
N TYR A 210 28.30 3.40 -2.28
CA TYR A 210 29.69 3.79 -2.15
C TYR A 210 29.98 4.28 -0.74
N GLU A 211 31.26 4.26 -0.38
CA GLU A 211 31.79 4.74 0.88
C GLU A 211 33.02 5.60 0.61
N GLN A 212 33.07 6.77 1.24
CA GLN A 212 34.25 7.62 1.32
C GLN A 212 34.86 7.42 2.71
N VAL A 213 36.18 7.23 2.77
CA VAL A 213 36.93 7.09 4.02
C VAL A 213 38.09 8.08 4.01
N GLY A 214 38.24 8.83 5.10
CA GLY A 214 39.33 9.75 5.35
C GLY A 214 40.07 9.37 6.63
N ASN A 215 41.39 9.24 6.55
CA ASN A 215 42.24 9.08 7.73
C ASN A 215 43.18 10.27 7.86
N PHE A 216 43.15 10.93 9.02
CA PHE A 216 44.12 11.92 9.41
C PHE A 216 45.27 11.29 10.22
N TYR A 217 46.45 11.87 10.07
CA TYR A 217 47.54 11.71 11.02
C TYR A 217 48.33 13.03 11.12
N TYR A 218 49.12 13.16 12.19
CA TYR A 218 50.01 14.30 12.37
C TYR A 218 51.32 13.93 13.05
N SER A 219 52.34 14.74 12.82
CA SER A 219 53.61 14.71 13.53
C SER A 219 54.24 16.09 13.67
N ALA A 220 55.05 16.27 14.70
CA ALA A 220 55.84 17.48 14.93
C ALA A 220 57.24 17.11 15.44
N THR A 221 58.16 18.07 15.52
CA THR A 221 59.48 17.83 16.13
C THR A 221 59.32 17.64 17.64
N GLY A 222 59.75 16.49 18.17
CA GLY A 222 59.73 16.20 19.60
C GLY A 222 61.00 16.70 20.29
N THR A 223 60.87 17.33 21.45
CA THR A 223 62.02 17.68 22.30
C THR A 223 62.44 16.47 23.13
N PRO A 224 63.67 15.94 22.98
CA PRO A 224 64.15 14.81 23.78
C PRO A 224 64.08 15.11 25.28
N GLY A 225 63.55 14.17 26.07
CA GLY A 225 63.36 14.33 27.51
C GLY A 225 62.07 15.07 27.92
N VAL A 226 61.30 15.58 26.96
CA VAL A 226 59.87 15.92 27.15
C VAL A 226 58.98 14.84 26.54
N TYR A 227 59.36 14.33 25.37
CA TYR A 227 58.72 13.20 24.69
C TYR A 227 59.67 11.98 24.67
N ASP A 228 59.10 10.77 24.59
CA ASP A 228 59.85 9.52 24.49
C ASP A 228 60.60 9.35 23.16
N THR A 229 60.21 10.09 22.11
CA THR A 229 60.90 10.07 20.80
C THR A 229 61.13 11.47 20.23
N GLU A 230 62.09 11.60 19.30
CA GLU A 230 62.47 12.86 18.62
C GLU A 230 61.37 13.44 17.71
N ILE A 231 60.23 12.75 17.62
CA ILE A 231 59.01 13.19 16.94
C ILE A 231 57.83 13.10 17.91
N VAL A 232 56.96 14.11 17.87
CA VAL A 232 55.61 14.04 18.43
C VAL A 232 54.75 13.23 17.48
N ARG A 233 53.95 12.29 18.00
CA ARG A 233 53.14 11.35 17.23
C ARG A 233 51.66 11.70 17.28
N THR A 234 50.89 11.11 16.36
CA THR A 234 49.44 11.26 16.33
C THR A 234 48.82 10.69 17.62
N GLY A 235 48.06 11.51 18.34
CA GLY A 235 47.51 11.21 19.67
C GLY A 235 48.26 11.91 20.82
N GLU A 236 49.51 12.34 20.61
CA GLU A 236 50.28 13.06 21.63
C GLU A 236 49.94 14.57 21.63
N PRO A 237 50.01 15.24 22.80
CA PRO A 237 49.82 16.68 22.91
C PRO A 237 50.98 17.46 22.29
N ILE A 238 50.70 18.65 21.74
CA ILE A 238 51.69 19.52 21.10
C ILE A 238 51.83 20.83 21.89
N PHE A 239 53.02 21.07 22.46
CA PHE A 239 53.35 22.31 23.17
C PHE A 239 53.99 23.33 22.20
N PRO A 240 53.36 24.49 21.89
CA PRO A 240 53.91 25.45 20.91
C PRO A 240 55.28 26.02 21.30
N LYS A 241 55.54 26.15 22.61
CA LYS A 241 56.84 26.55 23.18
C LYS A 241 58.00 25.59 22.85
N LEU A 242 57.70 24.39 22.34
CA LEU A 242 58.68 23.37 21.93
C LEU A 242 58.71 23.19 20.41
N THR A 243 57.57 23.32 19.72
CA THR A 243 57.48 23.28 18.26
C THR A 243 56.35 24.14 17.72
N CYS A 244 56.66 25.09 16.85
CA CYS A 244 55.66 25.87 16.11
C CYS A 244 55.03 25.07 14.95
N PHE A 245 55.66 24.02 14.45
CA PHE A 245 55.23 23.36 13.20
C PHE A 245 54.58 22.01 13.45
N LEU A 246 53.39 21.83 12.90
CA LEU A 246 52.61 20.60 12.91
C LEU A 246 52.41 20.11 11.47
N ASN A 247 53.02 18.99 11.12
CA ASN A 247 52.83 18.36 9.82
C ASN A 247 51.61 17.45 9.88
N ILE A 248 50.64 17.69 9.00
CA ILE A 248 49.34 17.00 8.97
C ILE A 248 49.23 16.26 7.65
N GLY A 249 48.93 14.96 7.73
CA GLY A 249 48.67 14.10 6.59
C GLY A 249 47.21 13.68 6.54
N PHE A 250 46.67 13.60 5.33
CA PHE A 250 45.33 13.07 5.08
C PHE A 250 45.36 12.09 3.90
N THR A 251 44.87 10.88 4.14
CA THR A 251 44.62 9.86 3.09
C THR A 251 43.13 9.75 2.85
N TYR A 252 42.72 9.84 1.58
CA TYR A 252 41.35 9.63 1.13
C TYR A 252 41.22 8.33 0.34
N ASN A 253 40.12 7.62 0.53
CA ASN A 253 39.68 6.51 -0.33
C ASN A 253 38.19 6.64 -0.64
N VAL A 254 37.79 6.25 -1.85
CA VAL A 254 36.39 5.97 -2.21
C VAL A 254 36.25 4.58 -2.83
N ALA A 255 35.36 3.78 -2.25
CA ALA A 255 35.04 2.42 -2.66
C ALA A 255 33.56 2.33 -3.06
N GLY A 256 33.24 1.60 -4.13
CA GLY A 256 31.87 1.38 -4.57
C GLY A 256 31.80 0.47 -5.80
N ASN A 257 30.83 -0.44 -5.82
CA ASN A 257 30.75 -1.48 -6.86
C ASN A 257 30.27 -0.89 -8.20
N GLY A 258 31.18 -0.81 -9.17
CA GLY A 258 30.88 -0.30 -10.52
C GLY A 258 31.15 1.19 -10.71
N LEU A 259 31.81 1.88 -9.75
CA LEU A 259 32.38 3.20 -9.97
C LEU A 259 33.50 3.13 -11.03
N GLN A 260 33.50 4.06 -11.98
CA GLN A 260 34.48 4.20 -13.05
C GLN A 260 34.85 5.67 -13.25
N ASN A 261 36.00 5.93 -13.88
CA ASN A 261 36.47 7.29 -14.23
C ASN A 261 36.45 8.28 -13.05
N ILE A 262 36.83 7.82 -11.86
CA ILE A 262 36.82 8.65 -10.65
C ILE A 262 37.83 9.78 -10.80
N ALA A 263 37.39 11.02 -10.62
CA ALA A 263 38.24 12.21 -10.57
C ALA A 263 37.63 13.23 -9.61
N GLY A 264 38.43 14.15 -9.07
CA GLY A 264 37.92 15.09 -8.08
C GLY A 264 38.85 16.26 -7.81
N ARG A 265 38.49 17.05 -6.81
CA ARG A 265 39.27 18.17 -6.28
C ARG A 265 39.32 18.11 -4.76
N HIS A 266 40.46 18.42 -4.18
CA HIS A 266 40.65 18.47 -2.73
C HIS A 266 41.42 19.72 -2.27
N GLY A 267 41.15 20.17 -1.05
CA GLY A 267 41.90 21.21 -0.35
C GLY A 267 41.95 20.94 1.15
N MET A 268 42.99 21.42 1.85
CA MET A 268 43.14 21.29 3.29
C MET A 268 43.18 22.66 3.97
N TYR A 269 42.42 22.81 5.05
CA TYR A 269 42.22 24.07 5.76
C TYR A 269 42.28 23.85 7.28
N ALA A 270 42.82 24.82 8.01
CA ALA A 270 42.62 24.95 9.46
C ALA A 270 41.52 25.97 9.74
N ARG A 271 40.71 25.76 10.78
CA ARG A 271 39.80 26.75 11.35
C ARG A 271 40.05 26.85 12.85
N VAL A 272 40.47 28.04 13.30
CA VAL A 272 40.51 28.41 14.72
C VAL A 272 39.15 29.01 15.07
N LEU A 273 38.54 28.60 16.18
CA LEU A 273 37.21 29.08 16.59
C LEU A 273 37.02 29.13 18.12
N ASP A 274 36.08 29.98 18.54
CA ASP A 274 35.53 30.06 19.90
C ASP A 274 34.03 29.72 19.86
N GLU A 275 33.66 28.63 20.52
CA GLU A 275 32.29 28.09 20.59
C GLU A 275 31.32 29.03 21.32
N GLN A 276 31.80 29.92 22.21
CA GLN A 276 30.93 30.82 22.98
C GLN A 276 30.65 32.16 22.29
N SER A 277 31.66 32.77 21.65
CA SER A 277 31.47 34.02 20.89
C SER A 277 31.05 33.80 19.44
N GLY A 278 31.18 32.57 18.92
CA GLY A 278 30.96 32.27 17.50
C GLY A 278 32.05 32.84 16.57
N TRP A 279 33.14 33.38 17.14
CA TRP A 279 34.30 33.82 16.35
C TRP A 279 34.97 32.62 15.68
N GLN A 280 35.33 32.78 14.40
CA GLN A 280 36.10 31.79 13.65
C GLN A 280 37.03 32.44 12.63
N ARG A 281 38.15 31.79 12.34
CA ARG A 281 39.11 32.16 11.28
C ARG A 281 39.67 30.93 10.58
N THR A 282 39.48 30.88 9.27
CA THR A 282 40.04 29.83 8.40
C THR A 282 41.40 30.24 7.84
N ILE A 283 42.35 29.31 7.83
CA ILE A 283 43.71 29.42 7.29
C ILE A 283 43.86 28.31 6.23
N PRO A 284 44.12 28.62 4.94
CA PRO A 284 44.38 27.60 3.94
C PRO A 284 45.75 26.94 4.16
N LEU A 285 45.78 25.60 4.22
CA LEU A 285 47.01 24.82 4.41
C LEU A 285 47.53 24.23 3.09
N SER A 286 46.61 23.83 2.20
CA SER A 286 46.94 23.50 0.81
C SER A 286 46.08 24.34 -0.15
N PRO A 287 46.57 24.61 -1.38
CA PRO A 287 45.69 25.04 -2.46
C PRO A 287 44.69 23.93 -2.83
N GLU A 288 43.61 24.30 -3.51
CA GLU A 288 42.70 23.34 -4.13
C GLU A 288 43.39 22.68 -5.34
N THR A 289 43.43 21.34 -5.37
CA THR A 289 44.16 20.55 -6.39
C THR A 289 43.33 19.36 -6.84
N SER A 290 43.52 18.92 -8.09
CA SER A 290 42.76 17.81 -8.67
C SER A 290 43.43 16.45 -8.47
N PHE A 291 42.62 15.40 -8.35
CA PHE A 291 43.06 14.01 -8.29
C PHE A 291 42.30 13.12 -9.27
N ILE A 292 42.88 11.96 -9.60
CA ILE A 292 42.31 10.95 -10.51
C ILE A 292 42.48 9.58 -9.83
N GLY A 293 41.43 8.75 -9.87
CA GLY A 293 41.37 7.45 -9.23
C GLY A 293 40.68 7.46 -7.86
N ASN A 294 40.62 6.28 -7.24
CA ASN A 294 39.88 6.01 -6.00
C ASN A 294 40.54 6.57 -4.72
N THR A 295 41.72 7.15 -4.80
CA THR A 295 42.51 7.58 -3.64
C THR A 295 43.31 8.83 -3.95
N TYR A 296 43.48 9.70 -2.95
CA TYR A 296 44.55 10.69 -2.95
C TYR A 296 45.21 10.77 -1.57
N PHE A 297 46.38 11.40 -1.52
CA PHE A 297 47.11 11.68 -0.31
C PHE A 297 47.59 13.13 -0.33
N SER A 298 47.45 13.83 0.79
CA SER A 298 47.85 15.23 0.95
C SER A 298 48.60 15.43 2.27
N MET A 299 49.60 16.30 2.23
CA MET A 299 50.34 16.80 3.40
C MET A 299 50.28 18.31 3.41
N ALA A 300 50.17 18.90 4.60
CA ALA A 300 50.42 20.32 4.81
C ALA A 300 51.12 20.55 6.17
N THR A 301 51.74 21.72 6.34
CA THR A 301 52.36 22.14 7.61
C THR A 301 51.58 23.33 8.16
N LEU A 302 51.03 23.18 9.36
CA LEU A 302 50.39 24.26 10.12
C LEU A 302 51.40 24.92 11.06
N ASP A 303 51.39 26.25 11.10
CA ASP A 303 52.11 27.06 12.08
C ASP A 303 51.20 27.33 13.30
N LEU A 304 51.46 26.62 14.39
CA LEU A 304 50.77 26.78 15.67
C LEU A 304 51.11 28.11 16.34
N CYS A 305 52.32 28.65 16.16
CA CYS A 305 52.71 29.94 16.71
C CYS A 305 52.01 31.11 15.99
N GLN A 306 51.66 30.94 14.70
CA GLN A 306 50.73 31.82 13.99
C GLN A 306 49.31 31.73 14.58
N VAL A 307 48.83 30.52 14.95
CA VAL A 307 47.54 30.33 15.62
C VAL A 307 47.51 30.99 17.00
N GLU A 308 48.55 30.82 17.83
CA GLU A 308 48.69 31.53 19.11
C GLU A 308 48.66 33.05 18.92
N SER A 309 49.39 33.57 17.93
CA SER A 309 49.44 34.99 17.61
C SER A 309 48.07 35.54 17.18
N LEU A 310 47.30 34.76 16.41
CA LEU A 310 45.94 35.11 15.99
C LEU A 310 44.95 35.15 17.16
N VAL A 311 45.03 34.18 18.08
CA VAL A 311 44.22 34.15 19.31
C VAL A 311 44.55 35.36 20.18
N ASN A 312 45.84 35.60 20.47
CA ASN A 312 46.30 36.73 21.28
C ASN A 312 45.85 38.09 20.71
N LEU A 313 45.91 38.27 19.39
CA LEU A 313 45.42 39.47 18.72
C LEU A 313 43.91 39.67 18.93
N VAL A 314 43.12 38.61 18.87
CA VAL A 314 41.66 38.67 19.00
C VAL A 314 41.23 38.92 20.45
N GLU A 315 41.90 38.33 21.44
CA GLU A 315 41.66 38.66 22.86
C GLU A 315 41.96 40.14 23.15
N GLN A 316 43.09 40.66 22.66
CA GLN A 316 43.49 42.07 22.84
C GLN A 316 42.56 43.07 22.15
N GLN A 317 42.02 42.74 20.97
CA GLN A 317 41.18 43.66 20.19
C GLN A 317 39.69 43.56 20.51
N ALA A 318 39.19 42.38 20.88
CA ALA A 318 37.76 42.16 21.18
C ALA A 318 37.44 42.14 22.68
N GLY A 319 38.44 42.10 23.56
CA GLY A 319 38.24 41.91 25.01
C GLY A 319 37.81 40.49 25.40
N LEU A 320 37.90 39.54 24.47
CA LEU A 320 37.66 38.12 24.74
C LEU A 320 38.73 37.59 25.71
N ASN A 321 38.31 36.74 26.63
CA ASN A 321 39.16 36.11 27.64
C ASN A 321 38.72 34.65 27.80
N GLN A 322 38.94 33.84 26.76
CA GLN A 322 38.55 32.43 26.81
C GLN A 322 39.59 31.59 27.54
N ILE A 323 39.16 30.46 28.09
CA ILE A 323 40.05 29.48 28.72
C ILE A 323 40.56 28.48 27.66
N VAL A 324 39.71 28.10 26.70
CA VAL A 324 40.01 27.11 25.66
C VAL A 324 39.49 27.60 24.30
N TYR A 325 40.28 27.40 23.25
CA TYR A 325 39.87 27.55 21.85
C TYR A 325 39.83 26.19 21.16
N THR A 326 39.10 26.08 20.05
CA THR A 326 39.12 24.89 19.18
C THR A 326 39.87 25.19 17.90
N LEU A 327 40.77 24.30 17.50
CA LEU A 327 41.46 24.27 16.22
C LEU A 327 40.99 23.03 15.47
N GLU A 328 40.20 23.21 14.42
CA GLU A 328 39.86 22.13 13.49
C GLU A 328 40.78 22.14 12.30
N VAL A 329 41.17 20.98 11.79
CA VAL A 329 41.81 20.85 10.47
C VAL A 329 40.98 19.92 9.62
N PHE A 330 40.48 20.41 8.49
CA PHE A 330 39.54 19.69 7.63
C PHE A 330 40.03 19.58 6.18
N ALA A 331 39.60 18.51 5.52
CA ALA A 331 40.03 18.14 4.17
C ALA A 331 38.82 18.12 3.23
N ASP A 332 38.46 19.29 2.69
CA ASP A 332 37.37 19.42 1.71
C ASP A 332 37.70 18.60 0.45
N THR A 333 36.95 17.52 0.25
CA THR A 333 37.00 16.67 -0.94
C THR A 333 35.70 16.82 -1.73
N SER A 334 35.81 16.91 -3.05
CA SER A 334 34.71 16.66 -3.98
C SER A 334 35.16 15.65 -5.02
N PHE A 335 34.32 14.67 -5.34
CA PHE A 335 34.61 13.69 -6.40
C PHE A 335 33.42 13.55 -7.36
N SER A 336 33.73 13.16 -8.58
CA SER A 336 32.78 12.64 -9.55
C SER A 336 33.23 11.27 -10.07
N ALA A 337 32.26 10.45 -10.48
CA ALA A 337 32.47 9.11 -11.01
C ALA A 337 31.33 8.73 -11.97
N GLY A 338 31.60 7.90 -12.96
CA GLY A 338 30.54 7.24 -13.73
C GLY A 338 30.15 5.91 -13.11
N ALA A 339 28.85 5.59 -13.02
CA ALA A 339 28.39 4.23 -12.70
C ALA A 339 27.02 3.96 -13.34
N ALA A 340 26.81 2.74 -13.83
CA ALA A 340 25.57 2.31 -14.51
C ALA A 340 25.09 3.23 -15.67
N GLY A 341 25.98 4.06 -16.24
CA GLY A 341 25.65 5.06 -17.26
C GLY A 341 25.21 6.44 -16.71
N ALA A 342 25.04 6.57 -15.40
CA ALA A 342 24.81 7.85 -14.72
C ALA A 342 26.14 8.49 -14.29
N SER A 343 26.12 9.81 -14.05
CA SER A 343 27.21 10.55 -13.43
C SER A 343 26.90 10.78 -11.94
N ILE A 344 27.88 10.51 -11.10
CA ILE A 344 27.87 10.67 -9.65
C ILE A 344 28.68 11.90 -9.31
N SER A 345 28.22 12.71 -8.35
CA SER A 345 28.98 13.80 -7.75
C SER A 345 28.62 13.89 -6.27
N ASP A 346 29.62 13.92 -5.39
CA ASP A 346 29.43 14.07 -3.95
C ASP A 346 30.64 14.77 -3.29
N SER A 347 30.47 15.21 -2.06
CA SER A 347 31.53 15.84 -1.25
C SER A 347 31.67 15.25 0.14
N PHE A 348 32.89 15.33 0.67
CA PHE A 348 33.28 14.77 1.96
C PHE A 348 34.29 15.71 2.61
N SER A 349 34.00 16.17 3.82
CA SER A 349 34.83 17.13 4.57
C SER A 349 34.94 16.67 6.02
N PRO A 350 35.84 15.70 6.30
CA PRO A 350 36.13 15.28 7.66
C PRO A 350 37.03 16.31 8.36
N ASN A 351 36.86 16.47 9.67
CA ASN A 351 37.64 17.37 10.52
C ASN A 351 38.42 16.59 11.59
N LEU A 352 39.62 17.07 11.88
CA LEU A 352 40.45 16.69 13.02
C LEU A 352 40.43 17.85 14.03
N ALA A 353 39.74 17.66 15.15
CA ALA A 353 39.57 18.70 16.16
C ALA A 353 40.63 18.61 17.28
N PHE A 354 41.28 19.73 17.54
CA PHE A 354 42.14 19.97 18.70
C PHE A 354 41.50 21.02 19.63
N LYS A 355 41.68 20.86 20.94
CA LYS A 355 41.44 21.92 21.93
C LYS A 355 42.79 22.56 22.29
N TYR A 356 42.77 23.87 22.55
CA TYR A 356 43.94 24.69 22.87
C TYR A 356 43.68 25.50 24.15
N ASP A 357 44.40 25.19 25.23
CA ASP A 357 44.21 25.73 26.58
C ASP A 357 45.18 26.87 26.97
N LYS A 358 45.83 27.48 25.97
CA LYS A 358 46.95 28.44 26.12
C LYS A 358 48.26 27.85 26.65
N VAL A 359 48.37 26.51 26.72
CA VAL A 359 49.60 25.78 27.04
C VAL A 359 49.95 24.75 25.96
N HIS A 360 48.95 24.04 25.44
CA HIS A 360 49.12 22.96 24.48
C HIS A 360 47.89 22.76 23.59
N PHE A 361 48.12 22.18 22.41
CA PHE A 361 47.09 21.61 21.55
C PHE A 361 46.98 20.11 21.84
N TYR A 362 45.76 19.62 22.09
CA TYR A 362 45.49 18.19 22.28
C TYR A 362 44.22 17.80 21.52
N LEU A 363 44.12 16.54 21.08
CA LEU A 363 42.92 16.07 20.36
C LEU A 363 41.67 16.18 21.24
N ALA A 364 40.57 16.67 20.66
CA ALA A 364 39.26 16.53 21.26
C ALA A 364 38.88 15.04 21.30
N ALA A 365 38.49 14.55 22.48
CA ALA A 365 37.86 13.25 22.59
C ALA A 365 36.40 13.35 22.09
N ASN A 366 36.00 12.44 21.21
CA ASN A 366 34.60 12.28 20.82
C ASN A 366 33.91 11.29 21.77
N ASP A 367 32.72 11.64 22.27
CA ASP A 367 31.90 10.77 23.12
C ASP A 367 31.13 9.70 22.30
N ALA A 368 31.86 8.94 21.45
CA ALA A 368 31.32 7.85 20.64
C ALA A 368 32.41 6.82 20.26
N GLU A 369 31.99 5.67 19.73
CA GLU A 369 32.87 4.53 19.38
C GLU A 369 33.79 4.77 18.16
N THR A 370 33.86 5.98 17.62
CA THR A 370 34.63 6.34 16.42
C THR A 370 35.93 7.08 16.76
N SER A 371 37.05 6.59 16.21
CA SER A 371 38.35 7.23 16.36
C SER A 371 38.33 8.64 15.72
N PRO A 372 38.77 9.72 16.42
CA PRO A 372 38.78 11.07 15.86
C PRO A 372 39.78 11.25 14.70
N LEU A 373 40.57 10.21 14.40
CA LEU A 373 41.49 10.15 13.26
C LEU A 373 40.85 9.58 11.98
N VAL A 374 39.69 8.93 12.09
CA VAL A 374 39.06 8.18 11.00
C VAL A 374 37.63 8.64 10.83
N SER A 375 37.28 9.08 9.62
CA SER A 375 35.92 9.45 9.24
C SER A 375 35.47 8.64 8.04
N SER A 376 34.21 8.23 8.02
CA SER A 376 33.58 7.61 6.86
C SER A 376 32.24 8.27 6.52
N LYS A 377 31.87 8.22 5.24
CA LYS A 377 30.58 8.69 4.72
C LYS A 377 30.08 7.70 3.68
N HIS A 378 29.02 6.97 4.01
CA HIS A 378 28.30 6.15 3.03
C HIS A 378 27.39 7.02 2.16
N GLY A 379 27.22 6.62 0.90
CA GLY A 379 26.27 7.21 -0.03
C GLY A 379 25.70 6.16 -0.97
N VAL A 380 24.59 6.50 -1.62
CA VAL A 380 23.94 5.67 -2.65
C VAL A 380 23.73 6.56 -3.87
N ALA A 381 24.27 6.15 -5.02
CA ALA A 381 24.28 6.96 -6.22
C ALA A 381 23.54 6.30 -7.39
N GLY A 382 22.76 7.13 -8.08
CA GLY A 382 21.95 6.74 -9.22
C GLY A 382 20.66 7.53 -9.20
N ASP A 383 20.23 8.01 -10.37
CA ASP A 383 18.85 8.43 -10.54
C ASP A 383 17.92 7.27 -10.14
N SER A 384 16.69 7.61 -9.71
CA SER A 384 15.62 6.61 -9.51
C SER A 384 15.14 6.06 -10.85
N ALA A 385 16.01 5.32 -11.54
CA ALA A 385 15.75 4.52 -12.71
C ALA A 385 14.65 3.51 -12.33
N SER A 386 13.43 3.89 -12.72
CA SER A 386 12.18 3.27 -12.30
C SER A 386 11.92 2.02 -13.14
N GLU A 387 12.66 0.95 -12.87
CA GLU A 387 12.49 -0.31 -13.58
C GLU A 387 11.11 -0.93 -13.33
N SER A 388 10.56 -1.59 -14.36
CA SER A 388 9.28 -2.29 -14.25
C SER A 388 9.42 -3.50 -13.33
N ASN A 389 8.80 -3.43 -12.15
CA ASN A 389 8.85 -4.51 -11.16
C ASN A 389 8.33 -5.83 -11.75
N ILE A 390 8.94 -6.96 -11.39
CA ILE A 390 8.67 -8.28 -11.98
C ILE A 390 8.19 -9.26 -10.90
N ILE A 391 7.09 -9.95 -11.20
CA ILE A 391 6.64 -11.13 -10.46
C ILE A 391 7.22 -12.38 -11.14
N SER A 392 8.04 -13.12 -10.40
CA SER A 392 8.42 -14.49 -10.75
C SER A 392 7.31 -15.46 -10.29
N LEU A 393 6.72 -16.21 -11.22
CA LEU A 393 5.68 -17.18 -10.94
C LEU A 393 5.92 -18.46 -11.76
N VAL A 394 6.37 -19.53 -11.11
CA VAL A 394 6.62 -20.86 -11.71
C VAL A 394 7.44 -20.77 -13.01
N GLY A 395 8.57 -20.06 -12.96
CA GLY A 395 9.49 -19.86 -14.09
C GLY A 395 9.11 -18.73 -15.07
N PHE A 396 7.91 -18.16 -14.97
CA PHE A 396 7.52 -17.00 -15.76
C PHE A 396 7.89 -15.68 -15.07
N HIS A 397 8.46 -14.75 -15.82
CA HIS A 397 8.78 -13.39 -15.39
C HIS A 397 7.73 -12.43 -15.95
N LEU A 398 6.74 -12.06 -15.13
CA LEU A 398 5.62 -11.21 -15.53
C LEU A 398 5.74 -9.83 -14.87
N PRO A 399 5.82 -8.72 -15.62
CA PRO A 399 5.87 -7.39 -15.01
C PRO A 399 4.56 -7.09 -14.26
N VAL A 400 4.65 -6.37 -13.14
CA VAL A 400 3.51 -6.13 -12.23
C VAL A 400 2.31 -5.49 -12.95
N TRP A 401 2.55 -4.58 -13.90
CA TRP A 401 1.47 -3.98 -14.69
C TRP A 401 0.70 -5.02 -15.51
N ALA A 402 1.39 -5.98 -16.14
CA ALA A 402 0.77 -7.03 -16.93
C ALA A 402 0.02 -8.03 -16.04
N ALA A 403 0.59 -8.39 -14.89
CA ALA A 403 -0.08 -9.24 -13.91
C ALA A 403 -1.40 -8.63 -13.40
N ARG A 404 -1.42 -7.30 -13.15
CA ARG A 404 -2.66 -6.57 -12.80
C ARG A 404 -3.69 -6.63 -13.92
N TYR A 405 -3.33 -6.30 -15.16
CA TYR A 405 -4.26 -6.36 -16.30
C TYR A 405 -4.82 -7.78 -16.54
N LEU A 406 -3.94 -8.79 -16.52
CA LEU A 406 -4.33 -10.20 -16.68
C LEU A 406 -5.27 -10.66 -15.55
N SER A 407 -5.01 -10.24 -14.31
CA SER A 407 -5.89 -10.56 -13.17
C SER A 407 -7.29 -9.95 -13.31
N LEU A 408 -7.40 -8.69 -13.73
CA LEU A 408 -8.69 -8.01 -13.91
C LEU A 408 -9.49 -8.62 -15.07
N ILE A 409 -8.86 -8.79 -16.23
CA ILE A 409 -9.50 -9.36 -17.42
C ILE A 409 -9.92 -10.81 -17.16
N GLY A 410 -9.03 -11.63 -16.59
CA GLY A 410 -9.31 -13.02 -16.23
C GLY A 410 -10.43 -13.17 -15.21
N PHE A 411 -10.48 -12.30 -14.19
CA PHE A 411 -11.55 -12.28 -13.19
C PHE A 411 -12.91 -11.91 -13.80
N ILE A 412 -12.96 -10.86 -14.64
CA ILE A 412 -14.19 -10.44 -15.33
C ILE A 412 -14.73 -11.55 -16.26
N LEU A 413 -13.85 -12.18 -17.05
CA LEU A 413 -14.23 -13.30 -17.92
C LEU A 413 -14.71 -14.52 -17.12
N SER A 414 -14.11 -14.79 -15.96
CA SER A 414 -14.52 -15.89 -15.08
C SER A 414 -15.89 -15.63 -14.44
N LEU A 415 -16.16 -14.40 -14.00
CA LEU A 415 -17.48 -13.99 -13.52
C LEU A 415 -18.55 -14.05 -14.63
N LEU A 416 -18.21 -13.65 -15.86
CA LEU A 416 -19.10 -13.77 -17.01
C LEU A 416 -19.42 -15.25 -17.32
N GLY A 417 -18.44 -16.14 -17.23
CA GLY A 417 -18.63 -17.59 -17.34
C GLY A 417 -19.60 -18.13 -16.27
N LEU A 418 -19.43 -17.73 -15.01
CA LEU A 418 -20.35 -18.09 -13.93
C LEU A 418 -21.77 -17.54 -14.14
N ALA A 419 -21.90 -16.31 -14.64
CA ALA A 419 -23.21 -15.70 -14.94
C ALA A 419 -23.92 -16.43 -16.10
N ILE A 420 -23.21 -16.78 -17.17
CA ILE A 420 -23.75 -17.55 -18.30
C ILE A 420 -24.15 -18.96 -17.85
N ALA A 421 -23.30 -19.64 -17.05
CA ALA A 421 -23.62 -20.96 -16.52
C ALA A 421 -24.83 -20.93 -15.58
N GLY A 422 -24.89 -19.96 -14.66
CA GLY A 422 -26.03 -19.76 -13.76
C GLY A 422 -27.32 -19.42 -14.49
N MET A 423 -27.26 -18.58 -15.54
CA MET A 423 -28.43 -18.26 -16.37
C MET A 423 -28.89 -19.47 -17.21
N ASN A 424 -27.98 -20.30 -17.71
CA ASN A 424 -28.33 -21.56 -18.37
C ASN A 424 -29.00 -22.54 -17.40
N ILE A 425 -28.46 -22.71 -16.18
CA ILE A 425 -29.08 -23.54 -15.14
C ILE A 425 -30.48 -23.02 -14.78
N TYR A 426 -30.63 -21.70 -14.60
CA TYR A 426 -31.93 -21.08 -14.33
C TYR A 426 -32.93 -21.27 -15.48
N ASN A 427 -32.49 -21.09 -16.73
CA ASN A 427 -33.35 -21.23 -17.91
C ASN A 427 -33.77 -22.70 -18.15
N THR A 428 -32.86 -23.67 -17.94
CA THR A 428 -33.18 -25.10 -18.01
C THR A 428 -34.12 -25.51 -16.87
N ALA A 429 -33.86 -25.06 -15.64
CA ALA A 429 -34.76 -25.30 -14.50
C ALA A 429 -36.13 -24.65 -14.72
N SER A 430 -36.21 -23.45 -15.32
CA SER A 430 -37.49 -22.77 -15.59
C SER A 430 -38.33 -23.42 -16.70
N GLN A 431 -37.80 -24.42 -17.42
CA GLN A 431 -38.58 -25.22 -18.38
C GLN A 431 -39.24 -26.45 -17.75
N ASP A 432 -38.88 -26.79 -16.50
CA ASP A 432 -39.44 -27.90 -15.73
C ASP A 432 -39.78 -27.44 -14.31
N ASN A 433 -41.06 -27.40 -14.00
CA ASN A 433 -41.55 -26.98 -12.69
C ASN A 433 -40.99 -27.86 -11.55
N GLU A 434 -40.72 -29.16 -11.76
CA GLU A 434 -40.07 -29.99 -10.72
C GLU A 434 -38.63 -29.50 -10.48
N ALA A 435 -37.85 -29.31 -11.53
CA ALA A 435 -36.47 -28.83 -11.43
C ALA A 435 -36.37 -27.46 -10.75
N LEU A 436 -37.22 -26.48 -11.10
CA LEU A 436 -37.23 -25.17 -10.44
C LEU A 436 -37.64 -25.26 -8.97
N ILE A 437 -38.68 -26.03 -8.65
CA ILE A 437 -39.14 -26.24 -7.27
C ILE A 437 -38.04 -26.91 -6.44
N ARG A 438 -37.36 -27.92 -7.00
CA ARG A 438 -36.25 -28.63 -6.35
C ARG A 438 -35.00 -27.76 -6.18
N LEU A 439 -34.71 -26.85 -7.12
CA LEU A 439 -33.62 -25.89 -7.02
C LEU A 439 -33.89 -24.84 -5.92
N LYS A 440 -35.13 -24.34 -5.83
CA LYS A 440 -35.54 -23.28 -4.89
C LYS A 440 -35.86 -23.78 -3.47
N TYR A 441 -36.38 -25.00 -3.35
CA TYR A 441 -36.91 -25.56 -2.09
C TYR A 441 -36.30 -26.92 -1.71
N GLY A 442 -35.24 -27.38 -2.37
CA GLY A 442 -34.63 -28.70 -2.15
C GLY A 442 -34.21 -29.01 -0.70
N ALA A 443 -33.94 -28.00 0.12
CA ALA A 443 -33.64 -28.16 1.55
C ALA A 443 -34.88 -28.36 2.45
N LEU A 444 -36.08 -28.02 1.96
CA LEU A 444 -37.37 -28.15 2.65
C LEU A 444 -38.20 -29.34 2.15
N LEU A 445 -37.79 -30.00 1.06
CA LEU A 445 -38.51 -31.08 0.40
C LEU A 445 -38.13 -32.46 0.95
N VAL A 446 -39.14 -33.25 1.30
CA VAL A 446 -39.01 -34.66 1.69
C VAL A 446 -39.83 -35.52 0.73
N ASN A 447 -39.17 -36.37 -0.04
CA ASN A 447 -39.87 -37.33 -0.91
C ASN A 447 -40.47 -38.46 -0.06
N VAL A 448 -41.79 -38.67 -0.16
CA VAL A 448 -42.56 -39.68 0.59
C VAL A 448 -43.18 -40.67 -0.39
N HIS A 449 -43.48 -41.89 0.03
CA HIS A 449 -44.27 -42.86 -0.74
C HIS A 449 -45.64 -43.04 -0.07
N GLU A 450 -46.69 -43.26 -0.87
CA GLU A 450 -48.12 -43.06 -0.56
C GLU A 450 -48.68 -43.64 0.75
N GLN A 451 -48.00 -44.60 1.38
CA GLN A 451 -48.71 -45.78 1.88
C GLN A 451 -49.49 -45.60 3.20
N ASN A 452 -49.29 -44.51 3.97
CA ASN A 452 -50.07 -44.18 5.18
C ASN A 452 -49.94 -42.70 5.57
N LEU A 453 -50.61 -41.79 4.85
CA LEU A 453 -50.89 -40.45 5.37
C LEU A 453 -52.21 -40.47 6.14
N ALA A 454 -52.20 -40.02 7.39
CA ALA A 454 -53.40 -39.98 8.22
C ALA A 454 -54.46 -39.06 7.59
N PRO A 455 -55.75 -39.46 7.57
CA PRO A 455 -56.80 -38.70 6.88
C PRO A 455 -57.10 -37.37 7.59
N SER A 456 -56.50 -36.29 7.09
CA SER A 456 -56.82 -34.91 7.48
C SER A 456 -58.25 -34.55 7.08
N SER A 457 -59.03 -34.04 8.02
CA SER A 457 -60.45 -33.71 7.81
C SER A 457 -60.70 -32.49 6.92
N SER A 458 -59.66 -31.76 6.54
CA SER A 458 -59.72 -30.69 5.55
C SER A 458 -58.43 -30.65 4.71
N THR A 459 -58.60 -30.55 3.39
CA THR A 459 -57.54 -30.29 2.42
C THR A 459 -57.78 -28.92 1.79
N ILE A 460 -56.76 -28.07 1.77
CA ILE A 460 -56.80 -26.73 1.18
C ILE A 460 -55.81 -26.67 0.02
N ASP A 461 -56.32 -26.49 -1.19
CA ASP A 461 -55.49 -26.29 -2.37
C ASP A 461 -54.92 -24.86 -2.40
N VAL A 462 -53.60 -24.78 -2.58
CA VAL A 462 -52.80 -23.55 -2.60
C VAL A 462 -52.44 -23.23 -4.04
N THR A 463 -52.49 -21.96 -4.42
CA THR A 463 -52.29 -21.53 -5.82
C THR A 463 -50.83 -21.48 -6.26
N THR A 464 -49.88 -21.34 -5.33
CA THR A 464 -48.44 -21.25 -5.65
C THR A 464 -47.58 -22.10 -4.70
N MET A 465 -46.44 -22.59 -5.21
CA MET A 465 -45.42 -23.23 -4.37
C MET A 465 -44.84 -22.26 -3.33
N ASP A 466 -44.73 -20.97 -3.67
CA ASP A 466 -44.22 -19.94 -2.76
C ASP A 466 -45.10 -19.77 -1.51
N ASP A 467 -46.42 -19.85 -1.67
CA ASP A 467 -47.35 -19.77 -0.54
C ASP A 467 -47.38 -21.07 0.27
N LEU A 468 -47.23 -22.24 -0.37
CA LEU A 468 -47.05 -23.50 0.35
C LEU A 468 -45.74 -23.50 1.17
N ALA A 469 -44.66 -22.96 0.61
CA ALA A 469 -43.38 -22.83 1.30
C ALA A 469 -43.44 -21.81 2.46
N ARG A 470 -44.23 -20.74 2.34
CA ARG A 470 -44.51 -19.81 3.46
C ARG A 470 -45.31 -20.48 4.59
N LEU A 471 -46.21 -21.40 4.26
CA LEU A 471 -46.93 -22.20 5.25
C LEU A 471 -46.00 -23.20 5.94
N ALA A 472 -45.12 -23.87 5.19
CA ALA A 472 -44.08 -24.75 5.74
C ALA A 472 -43.17 -24.01 6.74
N ASP A 473 -42.57 -22.90 6.32
CA ASP A 473 -41.70 -22.02 7.13
C ASP A 473 -42.40 -21.49 8.38
N ARG A 474 -43.66 -21.02 8.24
CA ARG A 474 -44.48 -20.52 9.37
C ARG A 474 -44.78 -21.58 10.43
N HIS A 475 -44.90 -22.85 10.03
CA HIS A 475 -45.26 -23.95 10.93
C HIS A 475 -44.07 -24.85 11.31
N GLY A 476 -42.85 -24.53 10.87
CA GLY A 476 -41.66 -25.36 11.11
C GLY A 476 -41.75 -26.75 10.46
N ALA A 477 -42.57 -26.90 9.43
CA ALA A 477 -42.89 -28.17 8.79
C ALA A 477 -42.07 -28.38 7.51
N MET A 478 -41.76 -29.63 7.19
CA MET A 478 -41.18 -29.99 5.89
C MET A 478 -42.29 -30.12 4.83
N ILE A 479 -41.95 -29.83 3.57
CA ILE A 479 -42.84 -30.03 2.43
C ILE A 479 -42.71 -31.48 1.97
N LEU A 480 -43.79 -32.25 2.08
CA LEU A 480 -43.85 -33.64 1.64
C LEU A 480 -44.14 -33.67 0.14
N HIS A 481 -43.29 -34.32 -0.64
CA HIS A 481 -43.47 -34.49 -2.09
C HIS A 481 -43.75 -35.95 -2.43
N MET A 482 -44.77 -36.19 -3.26
CA MET A 482 -45.09 -37.50 -3.83
C MET A 482 -45.54 -37.35 -5.29
N THR A 483 -45.43 -38.43 -6.05
CA THR A 483 -45.88 -38.51 -7.44
C THR A 483 -47.01 -39.53 -7.57
N GLN A 484 -48.17 -39.09 -8.05
CA GLN A 484 -49.36 -39.91 -8.29
C GLN A 484 -49.87 -39.59 -9.69
N ASN A 485 -50.13 -40.59 -10.54
CA ASN A 485 -50.79 -40.42 -11.86
C ASN A 485 -50.20 -39.28 -12.74
N LEU A 486 -48.85 -39.16 -12.80
CA LEU A 486 -48.10 -38.09 -13.49
C LEU A 486 -48.32 -36.67 -12.93
N LEU A 487 -48.90 -36.54 -11.73
CA LEU A 487 -48.99 -35.30 -10.97
C LEU A 487 -48.00 -35.33 -9.80
N HIS A 488 -47.32 -34.20 -9.59
CA HIS A 488 -46.50 -33.92 -8.42
C HIS A 488 -47.37 -33.24 -7.37
N HIS A 489 -47.56 -33.91 -6.23
CA HIS A 489 -48.29 -33.38 -5.09
C HIS A 489 -47.28 -32.95 -4.02
N TYR A 490 -47.30 -31.65 -3.70
CA TYR A 490 -46.53 -31.06 -2.61
C TYR A 490 -47.50 -30.75 -1.47
N LEU A 491 -47.24 -31.30 -0.28
CA LEU A 491 -48.11 -31.20 0.89
C LEU A 491 -47.39 -30.56 2.08
N VAL A 492 -48.14 -29.79 2.88
CA VAL A 492 -47.74 -29.34 4.23
C VAL A 492 -48.89 -29.66 5.17
N GLN A 493 -48.63 -30.47 6.20
CA GLN A 493 -49.63 -30.79 7.22
C GLN A 493 -49.43 -29.94 8.47
N SER A 494 -50.51 -29.31 8.95
CA SER A 494 -50.48 -28.50 10.17
C SER A 494 -51.86 -28.49 10.84
N ASN A 495 -51.92 -28.73 12.14
CA ASN A 495 -53.14 -28.65 12.96
C ASN A 495 -54.36 -29.41 12.39
N GLY A 496 -54.14 -30.57 11.74
CA GLY A 496 -55.19 -31.39 11.13
C GLY A 496 -55.64 -30.96 9.72
N ILE A 497 -55.09 -29.87 9.19
CA ILE A 497 -55.30 -29.39 7.82
C ILE A 497 -54.12 -29.83 6.95
N THR A 498 -54.40 -30.34 5.75
CA THR A 498 -53.38 -30.57 4.72
C THR A 498 -53.46 -29.47 3.66
N TYR A 499 -52.42 -28.65 3.56
CA TYR A 499 -52.25 -27.71 2.45
C TYR A 499 -51.60 -28.45 1.27
N ARG A 500 -52.12 -28.28 0.05
CA ARG A 500 -51.69 -29.02 -1.15
C ARG A 500 -51.40 -28.07 -2.31
N TYR A 501 -50.30 -28.30 -3.01
CA TYR A 501 -50.01 -27.72 -4.33
C TYR A 501 -49.79 -28.86 -5.32
N VAL A 502 -50.31 -28.73 -6.54
CA VAL A 502 -50.31 -29.80 -7.55
C VAL A 502 -49.76 -29.28 -8.88
N VAL A 503 -48.85 -30.03 -9.48
CA VAL A 503 -48.22 -29.70 -10.77
C VAL A 503 -48.24 -30.93 -11.69
N SER A 504 -48.59 -30.76 -12.96
CA SER A 504 -48.55 -31.84 -13.95
C SER A 504 -47.13 -32.04 -14.51
N SER A 505 -46.69 -33.30 -14.61
CA SER A 505 -45.42 -33.72 -15.20
C SER A 505 -45.46 -33.74 -16.73
N GLY A 506 -45.76 -32.61 -17.38
CA GLY A 506 -45.80 -32.56 -18.84
C GLY A 506 -46.03 -31.17 -19.44
N LYS A 507 -45.55 -30.96 -20.67
CA LYS A 507 -45.80 -29.74 -21.45
C LYS A 507 -47.28 -29.68 -21.86
N ASN A 508 -47.90 -28.52 -21.62
CA ASN A 508 -49.25 -28.12 -22.03
C ASN A 508 -50.40 -29.01 -21.52
N GLY A 509 -51.07 -28.55 -20.46
CA GLY A 509 -52.38 -29.07 -20.04
C GLY A 509 -53.14 -28.01 -19.25
N GLY A 510 -54.29 -27.57 -19.77
CA GLY A 510 -55.20 -26.67 -19.05
C GLY A 510 -56.08 -27.46 -18.07
N LEU A 511 -56.47 -26.83 -16.96
CA LEU A 511 -57.43 -27.41 -16.02
C LEU A 511 -58.87 -27.18 -16.53
N GLU A 512 -59.42 -28.14 -17.27
CA GLU A 512 -60.88 -28.30 -17.31
C GLU A 512 -61.33 -28.96 -16.00
N THR A 513 -62.02 -28.18 -15.17
CA THR A 513 -62.61 -28.65 -13.92
C THR A 513 -64.03 -29.13 -14.19
N GLU A 514 -64.27 -30.45 -14.16
CA GLU A 514 -65.63 -30.97 -14.05
C GLU A 514 -66.26 -30.48 -12.75
N LEU A 515 -67.26 -29.60 -12.84
CA LEU A 515 -68.09 -29.22 -11.71
C LEU A 515 -69.51 -29.74 -11.89
N SER A 516 -69.94 -30.60 -10.96
CA SER A 516 -71.24 -31.26 -10.98
C SER A 516 -72.41 -30.25 -11.05
N GLY A 517 -73.37 -30.52 -11.91
CA GLY A 517 -74.31 -29.50 -12.39
C GLY A 517 -75.50 -29.18 -11.48
N LYS A 518 -76.06 -27.98 -11.68
CA LYS A 518 -77.43 -27.62 -11.30
C LYS A 518 -78.13 -26.88 -12.44
N LYS A 519 -79.23 -27.45 -12.94
CA LYS A 519 -80.14 -26.77 -13.88
C LYS A 519 -80.95 -25.69 -13.15
N VAL A 520 -80.95 -24.46 -13.68
CA VAL A 520 -82.08 -23.54 -13.56
C VAL A 520 -82.37 -22.93 -14.94
N VAL A 521 -83.65 -22.67 -15.18
CA VAL A 521 -84.33 -22.36 -16.45
C VAL A 521 -83.78 -21.12 -17.17
N SER A 522 -83.86 -21.15 -18.51
CA SER A 522 -83.54 -20.04 -19.43
C SER A 522 -84.72 -19.09 -19.64
N GLN A 523 -84.44 -17.81 -19.88
CA GLN A 523 -85.29 -16.94 -20.69
C GLN A 523 -84.46 -16.29 -21.81
N MET A 524 -85.08 -16.17 -22.99
CA MET A 524 -84.46 -15.66 -24.21
C MET A 524 -84.43 -14.13 -24.25
N ASN A 525 -83.46 -13.57 -24.99
CA ASN A 525 -83.82 -12.60 -26.03
C ASN A 525 -82.79 -12.54 -27.17
N THR A 526 -83.27 -12.92 -28.37
CA THR A 526 -83.01 -12.36 -29.72
C THR A 526 -81.57 -12.20 -30.25
N VAL A 527 -81.40 -12.61 -31.52
CA VAL A 527 -80.13 -12.67 -32.26
C VAL A 527 -80.00 -11.52 -33.28
N VAL A 528 -78.80 -10.95 -33.41
CA VAL A 528 -78.26 -10.35 -34.65
C VAL A 528 -76.80 -10.81 -34.81
N ARG A 529 -76.28 -10.93 -36.03
CA ARG A 529 -74.91 -11.43 -36.34
C ARG A 529 -74.01 -10.36 -36.95
N GLU A 530 -72.70 -10.51 -36.65
CA GLU A 530 -71.54 -10.10 -37.47
C GLU A 530 -71.33 -8.59 -37.75
N PRO A 531 -70.12 -8.15 -38.17
CA PRO A 531 -68.90 -8.91 -38.51
C PRO A 531 -67.73 -8.71 -37.52
N ALA A 532 -66.58 -9.33 -37.83
CA ALA A 532 -65.37 -9.27 -37.02
C ALA A 532 -64.67 -7.89 -37.05
N VAL A 533 -64.04 -7.52 -35.93
CA VAL A 533 -63.27 -6.27 -35.76
C VAL A 533 -61.79 -6.57 -35.57
N VAL A 534 -60.93 -5.91 -36.35
CA VAL A 534 -59.47 -5.96 -36.18
C VAL A 534 -59.05 -4.91 -35.15
N HIS A 535 -58.53 -5.35 -34.01
CA HIS A 535 -58.05 -4.44 -32.96
C HIS A 535 -56.60 -3.99 -33.21
N GLN A 536 -56.42 -2.78 -33.72
CA GLN A 536 -55.18 -2.02 -33.53
C GLN A 536 -55.21 -1.33 -32.16
N PRO A 537 -54.11 -1.36 -31.38
CA PRO A 537 -54.10 -0.81 -30.02
C PRO A 537 -53.99 0.72 -30.03
N VAL A 538 -55.13 1.42 -29.87
CA VAL A 538 -55.14 2.83 -29.48
C VAL A 538 -54.73 2.93 -28.01
N ARG A 539 -53.80 3.85 -27.72
CA ARG A 539 -53.17 4.02 -26.41
C ARG A 539 -54.08 4.82 -25.46
N ALA A 540 -54.48 4.22 -24.34
CA ALA A 540 -55.24 4.90 -23.30
C ALA A 540 -54.38 5.89 -22.49
N GLU A 541 -55.01 6.95 -21.99
CA GLU A 541 -54.40 7.96 -21.13
C GLU A 541 -54.51 7.57 -19.64
N PRO A 542 -53.50 7.88 -18.79
CA PRO A 542 -53.59 7.73 -17.34
C PRO A 542 -54.29 8.93 -16.70
N ALA A 543 -55.10 8.68 -15.66
CA ALA A 543 -55.87 9.71 -14.96
C ALA A 543 -55.00 10.59 -14.02
N THR A 544 -55.43 11.84 -13.84
CA THR A 544 -54.84 12.82 -12.91
C THR A 544 -55.57 12.81 -11.56
N TYR A 545 -54.83 13.03 -10.47
CA TYR A 545 -55.34 13.17 -9.11
C TYR A 545 -55.21 14.62 -8.62
N GLU A 546 -56.28 15.18 -8.05
CA GLU A 546 -56.27 16.53 -7.46
C GLU A 546 -55.77 16.53 -6.00
N VAL A 547 -55.08 17.60 -5.63
CA VAL A 547 -54.78 17.95 -4.23
C VAL A 547 -55.17 19.41 -4.03
N THR A 548 -56.04 19.67 -3.05
CA THR A 548 -56.53 21.02 -2.75
C THR A 548 -55.60 21.78 -1.82
N SER A 549 -55.48 23.09 -2.04
CA SER A 549 -54.97 24.04 -1.05
C SER A 549 -55.88 25.25 -0.98
N LYS A 550 -55.91 25.90 0.18
CA LYS A 550 -56.64 27.17 0.38
C LYS A 550 -55.79 28.31 -0.19
N ASP A 551 -56.10 28.72 -1.41
CA ASP A 551 -56.39 30.12 -1.76
C ASP A 551 -57.01 30.17 -3.16
N GLY A 552 -58.09 30.94 -3.30
CA GLY A 552 -59.08 30.71 -4.35
C GLY A 552 -58.69 31.20 -5.74
N ASN A 553 -58.10 30.34 -6.57
CA ASN A 553 -58.21 30.39 -8.03
C ASN A 553 -57.94 29.01 -8.65
N ALA A 554 -58.84 28.54 -9.52
CA ALA A 554 -58.74 27.23 -10.15
C ALA A 554 -58.04 27.32 -11.53
N LEU A 555 -57.03 26.49 -11.76
CA LEU A 555 -56.36 26.34 -13.07
C LEU A 555 -56.19 24.86 -13.40
N LYS A 556 -56.83 24.43 -14.49
CA LYS A 556 -56.76 23.08 -15.04
C LYS A 556 -55.51 22.95 -15.92
N LEU A 557 -54.73 21.89 -15.77
CA LEU A 557 -53.49 21.66 -16.52
C LEU A 557 -53.47 20.28 -17.18
N ASP A 558 -53.73 20.22 -18.48
CA ASP A 558 -53.55 19.03 -19.32
C ASP A 558 -52.21 19.11 -20.08
N LEU A 559 -51.45 18.00 -20.10
CA LEU A 559 -50.05 17.95 -20.54
C LEU A 559 -49.87 17.50 -22.00
N LEU A 560 -49.84 18.44 -22.94
CA LEU A 560 -49.35 18.17 -24.29
C LEU A 560 -47.82 18.24 -24.36
N ARG A 561 -47.19 17.08 -24.52
CA ARG A 561 -45.74 16.93 -24.70
C ARG A 561 -45.38 17.12 -26.18
N MET A 562 -44.71 18.22 -26.52
CA MET A 562 -43.94 18.30 -27.76
C MET A 562 -42.51 18.82 -27.59
N GLU A 563 -41.68 18.26 -28.45
CA GLU A 563 -40.24 18.41 -28.63
C GLU A 563 -39.87 19.82 -29.11
N LYS A 564 -38.68 20.33 -28.75
CA LYS A 564 -38.30 21.72 -29.01
C LYS A 564 -36.95 21.85 -29.71
N THR A 565 -36.99 22.31 -30.96
CA THR A 565 -35.86 22.79 -31.76
C THR A 565 -36.07 24.29 -32.09
N GLN A 566 -35.24 24.87 -32.98
CA GLN A 566 -35.29 26.26 -33.50
C GLN A 566 -34.72 27.38 -32.58
N PRO A 567 -34.38 28.59 -33.10
CA PRO A 567 -33.64 28.89 -34.34
C PRO A 567 -32.57 30.00 -34.15
N VAL A 568 -32.06 30.58 -35.26
CA VAL A 568 -31.09 31.69 -35.34
C VAL A 568 -31.63 32.82 -36.24
N VAL A 569 -31.25 34.09 -35.98
CA VAL A 569 -31.11 35.30 -36.88
C VAL A 569 -31.21 36.58 -35.99
N ILE A 570 -30.17 37.42 -35.77
CA ILE A 570 -29.46 38.39 -36.65
C ILE A 570 -30.33 39.65 -36.93
N GLN A 571 -29.95 40.93 -36.67
CA GLN A 571 -28.71 41.61 -36.18
C GLN A 571 -29.10 42.90 -35.36
N PRO A 572 -28.43 44.09 -35.26
CA PRO A 572 -27.17 44.64 -35.81
C PRO A 572 -26.18 45.29 -34.78
N ARG A 573 -26.07 46.64 -34.71
CA ARG A 573 -25.02 47.46 -34.01
C ARG A 573 -25.49 48.93 -33.83
N PRO A 574 -24.89 49.80 -32.98
CA PRO A 574 -23.45 50.17 -32.90
C PRO A 574 -22.87 50.30 -31.47
N ALA A 575 -21.66 50.79 -31.19
CA ALA A 575 -20.30 50.53 -31.70
C ALA A 575 -19.26 51.31 -30.85
N ARG A 576 -18.16 50.70 -30.36
CA ARG A 576 -17.01 51.47 -29.82
C ARG A 576 -15.66 50.73 -29.81
N ILE A 577 -14.69 51.32 -30.53
CA ILE A 577 -13.21 51.39 -30.34
C ILE A 577 -12.44 50.11 -29.90
N ALA A 578 -11.32 49.84 -30.59
CA ALA A 578 -10.49 48.64 -30.41
C ALA A 578 -9.14 48.87 -29.69
N ARG A 579 -8.55 47.78 -29.19
CA ARG A 579 -7.09 47.58 -28.98
C ARG A 579 -6.71 46.18 -29.49
N PRO A 580 -5.45 45.95 -29.95
CA PRO A 580 -5.09 44.75 -30.71
C PRO A 580 -4.84 43.50 -29.85
N LYS A 581 -4.96 42.32 -30.47
CA LYS A 581 -4.50 41.04 -29.90
C LYS A 581 -2.97 40.91 -29.94
N PRO A 582 -2.35 40.20 -28.98
CA PRO A 582 -0.94 39.81 -29.08
C PRO A 582 -0.72 38.72 -30.14
N ALA A 583 0.47 38.72 -30.75
CA ALA A 583 0.94 37.71 -31.70
C ALA A 583 1.53 36.48 -30.97
N PRO A 584 1.64 35.30 -31.61
CA PRO A 584 2.22 34.10 -30.99
C PRO A 584 3.72 34.28 -30.69
N ARG A 585 4.17 33.73 -29.56
CA ARG A 585 5.59 33.69 -29.18
C ARG A 585 6.36 32.79 -30.15
N LYS A 586 7.35 33.35 -30.86
CA LYS A 586 8.52 32.58 -31.31
C LYS A 586 9.46 32.37 -30.12
N SER A 587 10.13 31.23 -30.06
CA SER A 587 11.37 31.09 -29.29
C SER A 587 12.45 31.98 -29.93
N ILE A 588 13.28 32.60 -29.09
CA ILE A 588 14.52 33.27 -29.52
C ILE A 588 15.65 32.46 -28.91
N GLU A 589 16.51 31.96 -29.79
CA GLU A 589 17.71 31.20 -29.48
C GLU A 589 18.87 32.19 -29.37
N TYR A 590 19.58 32.20 -28.23
CA TYR A 590 20.75 33.05 -28.03
C TYR A 590 22.01 32.27 -28.38
N VAL A 591 22.48 32.44 -29.62
CA VAL A 591 23.82 32.02 -30.02
C VAL A 591 24.82 33.01 -29.43
N ILE A 592 25.70 32.53 -28.54
CA ILE A 592 26.87 33.28 -28.09
C ILE A 592 28.04 32.81 -28.94
N ASP A 593 28.56 33.70 -29.79
CA ASP A 593 29.71 33.43 -30.65
C ASP A 593 31.01 33.57 -29.84
N THR A 594 31.53 32.46 -29.31
CA THR A 594 32.87 32.38 -28.73
C THR A 594 33.82 31.82 -29.78
N GLY A 595 34.66 32.70 -30.33
CA GLY A 595 35.52 32.39 -31.47
C GLY A 595 36.50 31.22 -31.28
N ILE A 596 36.85 30.60 -32.40
CA ILE A 596 37.76 29.45 -32.47
C ILE A 596 39.17 29.87 -32.02
N ILE A 597 39.72 29.15 -31.05
CA ILE A 597 41.16 29.17 -30.73
C ILE A 597 41.80 27.95 -31.38
N GLU A 598 42.61 28.16 -32.42
CA GLU A 598 43.40 27.10 -33.04
C GLU A 598 44.59 26.72 -32.15
N CYS A 599 44.41 25.74 -31.28
CA CYS A 599 45.52 25.07 -30.60
C CYS A 599 46.21 24.08 -31.54
N VAL A 600 47.18 24.56 -32.32
CA VAL A 600 48.04 23.71 -33.16
C VAL A 600 48.87 22.77 -32.27
N LEU A 601 48.62 21.46 -32.39
CA LEU A 601 49.47 20.42 -31.80
C LEU A 601 50.66 20.12 -32.73
N PRO A 602 51.90 20.04 -32.22
CA PRO A 602 53.04 19.56 -32.99
C PRO A 602 53.06 18.02 -33.02
N GLU A 603 52.98 17.43 -34.22
CA GLU A 603 53.36 16.03 -34.42
C GLU A 603 54.89 15.85 -34.30
N PRO A 604 55.33 14.70 -33.78
CA PRO A 604 56.47 14.00 -34.37
C PRO A 604 56.10 12.58 -34.83
N ASP A 605 56.22 12.35 -36.14
CA ASP A 605 56.15 11.02 -36.80
C ASP A 605 57.16 10.02 -36.19
N THR A 606 56.73 8.81 -35.82
CA THR A 606 57.32 7.55 -36.35
C THR A 606 56.63 6.24 -35.91
N LYS A 607 55.84 5.70 -36.85
CA LYS A 607 55.99 4.35 -37.44
C LYS A 607 56.30 3.08 -36.59
N ILE A 608 55.31 2.17 -36.65
CA ILE A 608 55.41 0.69 -36.82
C ILE A 608 55.91 -0.17 -35.63
N LEU A 609 55.01 -0.97 -35.03
CA LEU A 609 55.03 -2.45 -35.18
C LEU A 609 53.77 -3.15 -34.62
N ARG A 610 53.61 -4.44 -34.98
CA ARG A 610 52.43 -5.27 -34.76
C ARG A 610 52.50 -6.12 -33.48
N ARG A 611 51.31 -6.47 -32.98
CA ARG A 611 50.86 -7.83 -32.55
C ARG A 611 51.17 -8.37 -31.13
N ILE A 612 50.27 -9.29 -30.77
CA ILE A 612 50.39 -10.42 -29.82
C ILE A 612 50.17 -10.12 -28.33
N LYS A 613 48.91 -10.35 -27.95
CA LYS A 613 48.43 -10.91 -26.68
C LYS A 613 49.27 -12.09 -26.19
N ILE A 614 49.66 -12.06 -24.91
CA ILE A 614 49.63 -13.22 -24.01
C ILE A 614 48.59 -12.88 -22.94
#